data_AF-A0A2T2YZJ8-F1
#
_entry.id   AF-A0A2T2YZJ8-F1
#
_cell.length_a   1.000
_cell.length_b   1.000
_cell.length_c   1.000
_cell.angle_alpha   90.00
_cell.angle_beta   90.00
_cell.angle_gamma   90.00
#
_symmetry.space_group_name_H-M   'P 1'
#
loop_
_entity.id
_entity.type
_entity.pdbx_description
1 polymer ?
#
loop_
_entity_poly.entity_id
_entity_poly.type
_entity_poly.pdbx_seq_one_letter_code
_entity_poly.pdbx_strand_id
1 'polypeptide(L)'
;MYAPLVAIAEPMPLYELTLTFADDPGLAGAFKSLSRFQVLSRHELGRPLADFDLSELGPAELEQVRYWSPHTLGEAIFNWWD
;
A
#
# COMPACT_ATOMS: atom_id res chain seq x y z
N MET A 1 -14.87 11.48 -4.46
CA MET A 1 -14.97 10.06 -4.85
C MET A 1 -13.57 9.50 -4.76
N TYR A 2 -13.32 8.54 -3.88
CA TYR A 2 -12.00 7.92 -3.75
C TYR A 2 -11.80 6.90 -4.88
N ALA A 3 -10.65 6.92 -5.54
CA ALA A 3 -10.29 5.92 -6.54
C ALA A 3 -9.71 4.68 -5.84
N PRO A 4 -10.04 3.45 -6.26
CA PRO A 4 -9.34 2.26 -5.78
C PRO A 4 -7.83 2.37 -5.99
N LEU A 5 -7.08 2.10 -4.93
CA LEU A 5 -5.62 2.07 -4.95
C LEU A 5 -5.14 0.71 -5.47
N VAL A 6 -4.12 0.73 -6.32
CA VAL A 6 -3.47 -0.48 -6.86
C VAL A 6 -1.96 -0.33 -6.70
N ALA A 7 -1.33 -1.40 -6.22
CA ALA A 7 0.12 -1.55 -6.19
C ALA A 7 0.51 -2.80 -7.00
N ILE A 8 1.72 -2.78 -7.56
CA ILE A 8 2.31 -3.95 -8.21
C ILE A 8 3.33 -4.53 -7.23
N ALA A 9 3.30 -5.84 -7.04
CA ALA A 9 4.24 -6.56 -6.19
C ALA A 9 4.93 -7.66 -6.99
N GLU A 10 6.13 -8.02 -6.57
CA GLU A 10 6.81 -9.21 -7.06
C GLU A 10 5.99 -10.47 -6.71
N PRO A 11 6.05 -11.53 -7.53
CA PRO A 11 5.42 -12.80 -7.19
C PRO A 11 5.91 -13.30 -5.83
N MET A 12 4.97 -13.45 -4.89
CA MET A 12 5.27 -13.86 -3.53
C MET A 12 5.33 -15.39 -3.41
N PRO A 13 6.41 -15.99 -2.87
CA PRO A 13 6.46 -17.40 -2.53
C PRO A 13 5.38 -17.78 -1.52
N LEU A 14 4.94 -19.06 -1.51
CA LEU A 14 3.86 -19.56 -0.64
C LEU A 14 4.10 -19.39 0.88
N TYR A 15 5.33 -19.11 1.30
CA TYR A 15 5.74 -19.00 2.70
C TYR A 15 6.11 -17.57 3.13
N GLU A 16 6.01 -16.59 2.23
CA GLU A 16 6.18 -15.19 2.58
C GLU A 16 4.83 -14.54 2.90
N LEU A 17 4.85 -13.65 3.90
CA LEU A 17 3.69 -12.87 4.31
C LEU A 17 3.90 -11.36 4.05
N THR A 18 5.03 -11.01 3.44
CA THR A 18 5.42 -9.63 3.18
C THR A 18 5.47 -9.38 1.69
N LEU A 19 4.72 -8.38 1.24
CA LEU A 19 4.76 -7.96 -0.16
C LEU A 19 6.06 -7.21 -0.46
N THR A 20 6.75 -7.62 -1.52
CA THR A 20 7.82 -6.81 -2.12
C THR A 20 7.23 -5.99 -3.26
N PHE A 21 7.07 -4.67 -3.06
CA PHE A 21 6.51 -3.80 -4.10
C PHE A 21 7.51 -3.55 -5.24
N ALA A 22 6.98 -3.49 -6.45
CA ALA A 22 7.73 -3.26 -7.68
C ALA A 22 6.99 -2.27 -8.60
N ASP A 23 7.74 -1.65 -9.50
CA ASP A 23 7.17 -0.86 -10.59
C ASP A 23 7.20 -1.67 -11.88
N ASP A 24 6.06 -1.83 -12.54
CA ASP A 24 5.96 -2.40 -13.88
C ASP A 24 5.22 -1.40 -14.79
N PRO A 25 5.90 -0.74 -15.75
CA PRO A 25 5.28 0.25 -16.62
C PRO A 25 4.15 -0.30 -17.49
N GLY A 26 4.20 -1.59 -17.88
CA GLY A 26 3.18 -2.24 -18.69
C GLY A 26 1.89 -2.45 -17.90
N LEU A 27 1.99 -3.03 -16.71
CA LEU A 27 0.86 -3.20 -15.81
C LEU A 27 0.32 -1.85 -15.33
N ALA A 28 1.20 -0.92 -14.94
CA ALA A 28 0.79 0.41 -14.53
C ALA A 28 0.05 1.15 -15.65
N GLY A 29 0.53 1.05 -16.90
CA GLY A 29 -0.14 1.59 -18.07
C GLY A 29 -1.52 0.98 -18.30
N ALA A 30 -1.63 -0.35 -18.20
CA ALA A 30 -2.90 -1.05 -18.33
C ALA A 30 -3.93 -0.59 -17.29
N PHE A 31 -3.56 -0.49 -16.00
CA PHE A 31 -4.45 0.01 -14.95
C PHE A 31 -4.82 1.48 -15.14
N LYS A 32 -3.86 2.33 -15.53
CA LYS A 32 -4.10 3.76 -15.80
C LYS A 32 -5.06 3.96 -16.98
N SER A 33 -5.03 3.10 -18.00
CA SER A 33 -5.94 3.20 -19.16
C SER A 33 -7.42 3.03 -18.78
N LEU A 34 -7.71 2.34 -17.68
CA LEU A 34 -9.08 2.16 -17.17
C LEU A 34 -9.62 3.41 -16.44
N SER A 35 -8.80 4.44 -16.25
CA SER A 35 -9.17 5.76 -15.68
C SER A 35 -9.87 5.76 -14.31
N ARG A 36 -9.94 4.61 -13.64
CA ARG A 36 -10.61 4.43 -12.34
C ARG A 36 -9.65 4.11 -11.20
N PHE A 37 -8.40 3.75 -11.51
CA PHE A 37 -7.43 3.30 -10.53
C PHE A 37 -6.36 4.36 -10.29
N GLN A 38 -5.94 4.48 -9.04
CA GLN A 38 -4.71 5.15 -8.68
C GLN A 38 -3.63 4.08 -8.50
N VAL A 39 -2.65 4.07 -9.42
CA VAL A 39 -1.50 3.15 -9.35
C VAL A 39 -0.41 3.82 -8.52
N LEU A 40 -0.08 3.21 -7.38
CA LEU A 40 0.98 3.67 -6.48
C LEU A 40 2.32 3.04 -6.89
N SER A 41 3.37 3.85 -6.91
CA SER A 41 4.73 3.39 -7.19
C SER A 41 5.37 2.71 -5.99
N ARG A 42 6.38 1.87 -6.25
CA ARG A 42 7.25 1.30 -5.21
C ARG A 42 7.85 2.40 -4.32
N HIS A 43 8.27 3.51 -4.92
CA HIS A 43 8.85 4.63 -4.19
C HIS A 43 7.84 5.26 -3.21
N GLU A 44 6.59 5.51 -3.65
CA GLU A 44 5.55 6.05 -2.78
C GLU A 44 5.20 5.11 -1.63
N LEU A 45 5.09 3.81 -1.92
CA LEU A 45 4.75 2.78 -0.94
C LEU A 45 5.88 2.54 0.07
N GLY A 46 7.14 2.75 -0.33
CA GLY A 46 8.30 2.62 0.54
C GLY A 46 8.54 3.82 1.47
N ARG A 47 7.74 4.88 1.38
CA ARG A 47 7.88 6.04 2.28
C ARG A 47 7.58 5.65 3.72
N PRO A 48 8.38 6.13 4.70
CA PRO A 48 8.09 5.93 6.12
C PRO A 48 6.69 6.39 6.48
N LEU A 49 5.95 5.58 7.24
CA LEU A 49 4.59 5.95 7.66
C LEU A 49 4.60 7.23 8.54
N ALA A 50 5.70 7.44 9.28
CA ALA A 50 5.90 8.64 10.09
C ALA A 50 5.93 9.96 9.28
N ASP A 51 6.11 9.89 7.95
CA ASP A 51 6.08 11.07 7.07
C ASP A 51 4.63 11.48 6.68
N PHE A 52 3.62 10.73 7.12
CA PHE A 52 2.21 10.96 6.79
C PHE A 52 1.45 11.48 8.00
N ASP A 53 0.49 12.37 7.73
CA ASP A 53 -0.46 12.82 8.73
C ASP A 53 -1.53 11.74 8.93
N LEU A 54 -1.58 11.19 10.15
CA LEU A 54 -2.54 10.16 10.55
C LEU A 54 -3.70 10.73 11.37
N SER A 55 -3.82 12.06 11.48
CA SER A 55 -4.84 12.72 12.31
C SER A 55 -6.29 12.45 11.87
N GLU A 56 -6.48 12.09 10.61
CA GLU A 56 -7.78 11.71 10.04
C GLU A 56 -8.15 10.24 10.31
N LEU A 57 -7.24 9.42 10.85
CA LEU A 57 -7.55 8.04 11.24
C LEU A 57 -8.40 8.01 12.50
N GLY A 58 -9.43 7.17 12.49
CA GLY A 58 -10.28 6.89 13.63
C GLY A 58 -9.56 6.09 14.73
N PRO A 59 -10.14 6.01 15.94
CA PRO A 59 -9.52 5.33 17.08
C PRO A 59 -9.14 3.86 16.81
N ALA A 60 -9.96 3.12 16.07
CA ALA A 60 -9.71 1.72 15.74
C ALA A 60 -8.55 1.55 14.74
N GLU A 61 -8.48 2.40 13.71
CA GLU A 61 -7.38 2.40 12.73
C GLU A 61 -6.06 2.76 13.42
N LEU A 62 -6.09 3.76 14.32
CA LEU A 62 -4.93 4.12 15.12
C LEU A 62 -4.51 2.99 16.08
N GLU A 63 -5.45 2.21 16.62
CA GLU A 63 -5.15 1.03 17.43
C GLU A 63 -4.48 -0.06 16.59
N GLN A 64 -5.01 -0.32 15.40
CA GLN A 64 -4.41 -1.25 14.46
C GLN A 64 -2.99 -0.81 14.07
N VAL A 65 -2.77 0.46 13.73
CA VAL A 65 -1.42 0.99 13.41
C VAL A 65 -0.46 0.82 14.60
N ARG A 66 -0.92 1.07 15.84
CA ARG A 66 -0.08 0.84 17.03
C ARG A 66 0.24 -0.63 17.26
N TYR A 67 -0.72 -1.52 17.01
CA TYR A 67 -0.56 -2.95 17.22
C TYR A 67 0.37 -3.59 16.18
N TRP A 68 0.10 -3.35 14.89
CA TRP A 68 0.86 -3.92 13.77
C TRP A 68 2.17 -3.18 13.50
N SER A 69 2.31 -1.94 13.98
CA SER A 69 3.50 -1.11 13.86
C SER A 69 4.12 -1.09 12.44
N PRO A 70 3.33 -0.81 11.38
CA PRO A 70 3.86 -0.74 10.01
C PRO A 70 4.90 0.38 9.90
N HIS A 71 5.99 0.10 9.19
CA HIS A 71 7.09 1.04 8.98
C HIS A 71 6.86 1.92 7.76
N THR A 72 6.19 1.39 6.74
CA THR A 72 6.00 2.05 5.44
C THR A 72 4.53 2.26 5.11
N LEU A 73 4.25 3.18 4.19
CA LEU A 73 2.90 3.39 3.66
C LEU A 73 2.32 2.10 3.04
N GLY A 74 3.14 1.35 2.32
CA GLY A 74 2.72 0.11 1.66
C GLY A 74 2.32 -0.97 2.66
N GLU A 75 3.06 -1.12 3.75
CA GLU A 75 2.63 -1.95 4.89
C GLU A 75 1.32 -1.41 5.45
N ALA A 76 1.19 -0.11 5.71
CA ALA A 76 -0.03 0.46 6.29
C ALA A 76 -1.31 0.22 5.44
N ILE A 77 -1.20 0.15 4.11
CA ILE A 77 -2.36 0.05 3.22
C ILE A 77 -2.63 -1.39 2.75
N PHE A 78 -1.59 -2.19 2.54
CA PHE A 78 -1.70 -3.50 1.87
C PHE A 78 -1.24 -4.69 2.72
N ASN A 79 -0.90 -4.50 4.01
CA ASN A 79 -0.60 -5.67 4.86
C ASN A 79 -1.80 -6.59 5.04
N TRP A 80 -1.52 -7.79 5.55
CA TRP A 80 -2.55 -8.63 6.14
C TRP A 80 -2.82 -8.16 7.57
N TRP A 81 -4.00 -7.59 7.78
CA TRP A 81 -4.52 -7.22 9.10
C TRP A 81 -5.45 -8.37 9.56
N ASP A 82 -5.36 -8.77 10.83
CA ASP A 82 -6.23 -9.79 11.47
C ASP A 82 -7.67 -9.29 11.62
#